data_AF-A0A7W1GN59-F1
#
_entry.id   AF-A0A7W1GN59-F1
#
_cell.length_a   1.000
_cell.length_b   1.000
_cell.length_c   1.000
_cell.angle_alpha   90.00
_cell.angle_beta   90.00
_cell.angle_gamma   90.00
#
_symmetry.space_group_name_H-M   'P 1'
#
loop_
_entity.id
_entity.type
_entity.pdbx_description
1 polymer ?
#
loop_
_entity_poly.entity_id
_entity_poly.type
_entity_poly.pdbx_seq_one_letter_code
_entity_poly.pdbx_strand_id
1 'polypeptide(L)'
;VRTARGAARHQGLPASVFGLPKRQVALFVRHLWAPYGSIDWDGVNNEARIRCGWPSRRLADDVARLLLRLNVLSHIAERPGRNGRPVWQLSVPGIDNQKRFCDEVWAPGTAGRWVLHVQRMLADVEPTTDLVTIPPDVWARVVDALRAPVGGGTQARALHPSGPSSPASAEGAGRTRLASVAAVLDDSAVDVVATNDVFWDEIVAVEELGEQPVFDATVLGTHNFVANGIALHNSLEQDADLVILLHREDMYERESTRPGEADVIVAKHRAGPTSTVVVSFQGHFARFVDMARM
;
A
#
# COMPACT_ATOMS: atom_id res chain seq x y z
N VAL A 1 -38.79 8.24 4.82
CA VAL A 1 -37.33 8.02 4.91
C VAL A 1 -36.97 7.66 6.35
N ARG A 2 -37.17 6.40 6.75
CA ARG A 2 -36.81 5.89 8.08
C ARG A 2 -35.30 5.67 8.09
N THR A 3 -34.58 6.47 8.87
CA THR A 3 -33.11 6.50 8.88
C THR A 3 -32.53 5.24 9.49
N ALA A 4 -31.83 4.46 8.66
CA ALA A 4 -30.93 3.36 8.99
C ALA A 4 -29.70 3.85 9.80
N ARG A 5 -29.91 4.42 11.00
CA ARG A 5 -28.83 4.95 11.86
C ARG A 5 -28.00 3.86 12.56
N GLY A 6 -28.41 2.60 12.49
CA GLY A 6 -27.68 1.46 13.07
C GLY A 6 -26.71 0.76 12.11
N ALA A 7 -27.04 0.68 10.81
CA ALA A 7 -26.31 -0.11 9.81
C ALA A 7 -25.06 0.58 9.23
N ALA A 8 -24.94 1.91 9.38
CA ALA A 8 -23.87 2.70 8.75
C ALA A 8 -22.46 2.50 9.36
N ARG A 9 -22.31 1.77 10.48
CA ARG A 9 -21.04 1.65 11.22
C ARG A 9 -20.07 0.61 10.63
N HIS A 10 -20.60 -0.42 9.97
CA HIS A 10 -19.80 -1.48 9.33
C HIS A 10 -19.90 -1.46 7.79
N GLN A 11 -20.51 -0.41 7.24
CA GLN A 11 -20.80 -0.31 5.83
C GLN A 11 -19.52 0.03 5.05
N GLY A 12 -18.99 -0.96 4.33
CA GLY A 12 -17.96 -0.75 3.31
C GLY A 12 -18.56 -0.43 1.95
N LEU A 13 -17.70 -0.16 0.97
CA LEU A 13 -18.09 0.00 -0.42
C LEU A 13 -18.36 -1.37 -1.07
N PRO A 14 -19.31 -1.46 -2.02
CA PRO A 14 -19.51 -2.68 -2.80
C PRO A 14 -18.26 -3.05 -3.60
N ALA A 15 -17.94 -4.36 -3.68
CA ALA A 15 -16.76 -4.86 -4.39
C ALA A 15 -16.68 -4.40 -5.87
N SER A 16 -17.83 -4.25 -6.53
CA SER A 16 -17.90 -3.80 -7.92
C SER A 16 -17.32 -2.41 -8.15
N VAL A 17 -17.34 -1.52 -7.14
CA VAL A 17 -16.78 -0.16 -7.25
C VAL A 17 -15.27 -0.21 -7.47
N PHE A 18 -14.58 -1.19 -6.88
CA PHE A 18 -13.13 -1.35 -7.02
C PHE A 18 -12.72 -1.83 -8.41
N GLY A 19 -13.64 -2.36 -9.21
CA GLY A 19 -13.41 -2.75 -10.61
C GLY A 19 -13.66 -1.62 -11.63
N LEU A 20 -14.16 -0.46 -11.21
CA LEU A 20 -14.54 0.60 -12.15
C LEU A 20 -13.31 1.25 -12.84
N PRO A 21 -13.44 1.78 -14.07
CA PRO A 21 -12.43 2.61 -14.71
C PRO A 21 -12.10 3.87 -13.89
N LYS A 22 -10.86 4.39 -14.01
CA LYS A 22 -10.39 5.55 -13.23
C LYS A 22 -11.34 6.75 -13.25
N ARG A 23 -11.90 7.10 -14.41
CA ARG A 23 -12.88 8.21 -14.53
C ARG A 23 -14.15 7.98 -13.72
N GLN A 24 -14.64 6.74 -13.65
CA GLN A 24 -15.83 6.40 -12.87
C GLN A 24 -15.51 6.33 -11.37
N VAL A 25 -14.31 5.89 -11.00
CA VAL A 25 -13.81 5.95 -9.61
C VAL A 25 -13.75 7.40 -9.14
N ALA A 26 -13.13 8.29 -9.92
CA ALA A 26 -13.06 9.73 -9.63
C ALA A 26 -14.46 10.32 -9.41
N LEU A 27 -15.40 10.03 -10.32
CA LEU A 27 -16.78 10.49 -10.21
C LEU A 27 -17.47 9.94 -8.95
N PHE A 28 -17.28 8.65 -8.65
CA PHE A 28 -17.82 8.02 -7.45
C PHE A 28 -17.28 8.66 -6.17
N VAL A 29 -15.95 8.80 -6.06
CA VAL A 29 -15.28 9.44 -4.93
C VAL A 29 -15.78 10.87 -4.75
N ARG A 30 -15.90 11.65 -5.83
CA ARG A 30 -16.43 13.02 -5.79
C ARG A 30 -17.84 13.08 -5.19
N HIS A 31 -18.75 12.22 -5.64
CA HIS A 31 -20.12 12.19 -5.13
C HIS A 31 -20.19 11.73 -3.68
N LEU A 32 -19.32 10.80 -3.28
CA LEU A 32 -19.21 10.36 -1.89
C LEU A 32 -18.61 11.45 -0.98
N TRP A 33 -17.68 12.24 -1.50
CA TRP A 33 -16.99 13.31 -0.78
C TRP A 33 -17.86 14.55 -0.59
N ALA A 34 -18.62 14.96 -1.60
CA ALA A 34 -19.39 16.20 -1.63
C ALA A 34 -20.26 16.47 -0.37
N PRO A 35 -21.00 15.49 0.21
CA PRO A 35 -21.81 15.74 1.39
C PRO A 35 -21.05 15.72 2.73
N TYR A 36 -19.85 15.12 2.79
CA TYR A 36 -19.15 14.85 4.05
C TYR A 36 -17.77 15.51 4.17
N GLY A 37 -17.24 16.00 3.06
CA GLY A 37 -15.90 16.53 2.97
C GLY A 37 -15.83 18.05 2.93
N SER A 38 -14.66 18.56 3.31
CA SER A 38 -14.24 19.95 3.20
C SER A 38 -13.03 20.04 2.29
N ILE A 39 -13.03 21.07 1.46
CA ILE A 39 -11.88 21.51 0.67
C ILE A 39 -11.77 23.00 0.92
N ASP A 40 -10.80 23.40 1.72
CA ASP A 40 -10.60 24.78 2.14
C ASP A 40 -9.11 25.16 2.11
N TRP A 41 -8.84 26.46 2.04
CA TRP A 41 -7.49 27.01 2.11
C TRP A 41 -7.26 27.65 3.47
N ASP A 42 -6.16 27.29 4.12
CA ASP A 42 -5.68 27.96 5.33
C ASP A 42 -4.74 29.10 4.93
N GLY A 43 -5.27 30.32 4.88
CA GLY A 43 -4.48 31.51 4.53
C GLY A 43 -3.40 31.89 5.55
N VAL A 44 -3.45 31.36 6.77
CA VAL A 44 -2.45 31.66 7.81
C VAL A 44 -1.21 30.80 7.60
N ASN A 45 -1.41 29.50 7.36
CA ASN A 45 -0.33 28.54 7.16
C ASN A 45 0.03 28.31 5.69
N ASN A 46 -0.70 28.95 4.77
CA ASN A 46 -0.55 28.79 3.32
C ASN A 46 -0.69 27.33 2.88
N GLU A 47 -1.68 26.62 3.42
CA GLU A 47 -1.85 25.18 3.26
C GLU A 47 -3.29 24.83 2.82
N ALA A 48 -3.43 23.87 1.90
CA ALA A 48 -4.75 23.34 1.57
C ALA A 48 -5.19 22.29 2.61
N ARG A 49 -6.46 22.34 3.00
CA ARG A 49 -7.08 21.39 3.92
C ARG A 49 -8.17 20.61 3.19
N ILE A 50 -7.81 19.40 2.77
CA ILE A 50 -8.70 18.47 2.06
C ILE A 50 -8.99 17.30 2.99
N ARG A 51 -10.22 17.24 3.53
CA ARG A 51 -10.58 16.30 4.60
C ARG A 51 -12.02 15.81 4.45
N CYS A 52 -12.29 14.55 4.77
CA CYS A 52 -13.63 13.98 4.80
C CYS A 52 -13.75 13.00 5.96
N GLY A 53 -14.94 12.88 6.56
CA GLY A 53 -15.12 12.07 7.78
C GLY A 53 -16.34 11.15 7.69
N TRP A 54 -16.16 9.89 8.09
CA TRP A 54 -17.23 8.90 8.17
C TRP A 54 -17.26 8.18 9.52
N PRO A 55 -18.43 7.69 9.97
CA PRO A 55 -18.53 6.92 11.21
C PRO A 55 -17.98 5.48 11.08
N SER A 56 -17.67 5.00 9.87
CA SER A 56 -17.15 3.65 9.64
C SER A 56 -15.68 3.69 9.23
N ARG A 57 -14.83 2.94 9.95
CA ARG A 57 -13.41 2.78 9.60
C ARG A 57 -13.26 2.15 8.22
N ARG A 58 -14.01 1.06 7.98
CA ARG A 58 -14.00 0.31 6.73
C ARG A 58 -14.29 1.20 5.52
N LEU A 59 -15.27 2.12 5.64
CA LEU A 59 -15.57 3.06 4.56
C LEU A 59 -14.39 4.01 4.28
N ALA A 60 -13.72 4.51 5.33
CA ALA A 60 -12.56 5.36 5.16
C ALA A 60 -11.41 4.60 4.47
N ASP A 61 -11.14 3.35 4.87
CA ASP A 61 -10.12 2.51 4.24
C ASP A 61 -10.47 2.21 2.76
N ASP A 62 -11.74 1.91 2.48
CA ASP A 62 -12.21 1.65 1.11
C ASP A 62 -12.05 2.88 0.21
N VAL A 63 -12.34 4.09 0.72
CA VAL A 63 -12.11 5.33 -0.02
C VAL A 63 -10.63 5.61 -0.20
N ALA A 64 -9.80 5.39 0.81
CA ALA A 64 -8.35 5.51 0.69
C ALA A 64 -7.80 4.60 -0.42
N ARG A 65 -8.28 3.36 -0.51
CA ARG A 65 -7.92 2.43 -1.61
C ARG A 65 -8.36 2.94 -2.98
N LEU A 66 -9.52 3.56 -3.10
CA LEU A 66 -9.95 4.18 -4.36
C LEU A 66 -9.08 5.39 -4.72
N LEU A 67 -8.65 6.18 -3.75
CA LEU A 67 -7.71 7.29 -3.95
C LEU A 67 -6.33 6.81 -4.39
N LEU A 68 -5.83 5.69 -3.85
CA LEU A 68 -4.60 5.06 -4.31
C LEU A 68 -4.67 4.69 -5.79
N ARG A 69 -5.83 4.25 -6.31
CA ARG A 69 -6.00 3.98 -7.76
C ARG A 69 -5.91 5.25 -8.62
N LEU A 70 -6.12 6.42 -8.02
CA LEU A 70 -5.94 7.74 -8.63
C LEU A 70 -4.56 8.34 -8.31
N ASN A 71 -3.65 7.57 -7.71
CA ASN A 71 -2.33 8.02 -7.26
C ASN A 71 -2.40 9.21 -6.28
N VAL A 72 -3.43 9.19 -5.42
CA VAL A 72 -3.63 10.16 -4.34
C VAL A 72 -3.48 9.44 -3.01
N LEU A 73 -2.48 9.84 -2.24
CA LEU A 73 -2.32 9.35 -0.88
C LEU A 73 -3.28 10.03 0.08
N SER A 74 -3.63 9.29 1.12
CA SER A 74 -4.46 9.80 2.19
C SER A 74 -4.05 9.22 3.52
N HIS A 75 -4.22 10.02 4.57
CA HIS A 75 -4.02 9.64 5.95
C HIS A 75 -5.38 9.53 6.66
N ILE A 76 -5.57 8.50 7.48
CA ILE A 76 -6.81 8.28 8.24
C ILE A 76 -6.51 8.39 9.74
N ALA A 77 -7.24 9.25 10.43
CA ALA A 77 -7.17 9.40 11.88
C ALA A 77 -8.55 9.27 12.53
N GLU A 78 -8.60 8.69 13.73
CA GLU A 78 -9.78 8.77 14.58
C GLU A 78 -9.90 10.18 15.18
N ARG A 79 -11.09 10.79 15.08
CA ARG A 79 -11.40 12.11 15.63
C ARG A 79 -12.70 12.09 16.43
N PRO A 80 -12.81 12.90 17.49
CA PRO A 80 -14.07 13.05 18.21
C PRO A 80 -15.11 13.73 17.31
N GLY A 81 -16.23 13.07 17.07
CA GLY A 81 -17.36 13.64 16.35
C GLY A 81 -18.22 14.56 17.23
N ARG A 82 -19.12 15.33 16.60
CA ARG A 82 -19.98 16.33 17.28
C ARG A 82 -20.81 15.80 18.45
N ASN A 83 -21.12 14.51 18.46
CA ASN A 83 -21.93 13.87 19.50
C ASN A 83 -21.09 13.01 20.46
N GLY A 84 -19.77 13.24 20.53
CA GLY A 84 -18.82 12.42 21.31
C GLY A 84 -18.55 11.03 20.72
N ARG A 85 -19.14 10.69 19.57
CA ARG A 85 -18.88 9.44 18.85
C ARG A 85 -17.68 9.60 17.92
N PRO A 86 -16.80 8.58 17.80
CA PRO A 86 -15.65 8.68 16.92
C PRO A 86 -16.06 8.78 15.46
N VAL A 87 -15.29 9.55 14.70
CA VAL A 87 -15.38 9.71 13.26
C VAL A 87 -13.99 9.44 12.70
N TRP A 88 -13.93 8.59 11.68
CA TRP A 88 -12.71 8.31 10.93
C TRP A 88 -12.54 9.39 9.87
N GLN A 89 -11.61 10.31 10.13
CA GLN A 89 -11.30 11.41 9.25
C GLN A 89 -10.17 11.00 8.30
N LEU A 90 -10.47 10.99 7.01
CA LEU A 90 -9.50 10.91 5.94
C LEU A 90 -9.05 12.32 5.55
N SER A 91 -7.74 12.53 5.45
CA SER A 91 -7.11 13.76 4.95
C SER A 91 -6.23 13.46 3.76
N VAL A 92 -6.09 14.41 2.82
CA VAL A 92 -5.15 14.34 1.69
C VAL A 92 -3.99 15.30 1.97
N PRO A 93 -2.84 14.80 2.46
CA PRO A 93 -1.72 15.65 2.86
C PRO A 93 -0.67 15.74 1.75
N GLY A 94 0.11 16.82 1.77
CA GLY A 94 1.15 17.08 0.78
C GLY A 94 0.60 17.69 -0.51
N ILE A 95 1.35 18.65 -1.05
CA ILE A 95 0.91 19.51 -2.16
C ILE A 95 0.63 18.70 -3.42
N ASP A 96 1.46 17.69 -3.72
CA ASP A 96 1.28 16.86 -4.92
C ASP A 96 0.03 15.99 -4.84
N ASN A 97 -0.25 15.38 -3.68
CA ASN A 97 -1.48 14.62 -3.48
C ASN A 97 -2.70 15.54 -3.55
N GLN A 98 -2.61 16.76 -3.02
CA GLN A 98 -3.69 17.74 -3.06
C GLN A 98 -3.98 18.23 -4.47
N LYS A 99 -2.93 18.49 -5.28
CA LYS A 99 -3.05 18.81 -6.71
C LYS A 99 -3.72 17.67 -7.46
N ARG A 100 -3.18 16.44 -7.35
CA ARG A 100 -3.76 15.24 -7.98
C ARG A 100 -5.19 15.00 -7.56
N PHE A 101 -5.52 15.16 -6.28
CA PHE A 101 -6.89 15.01 -5.80
C PHE A 101 -7.82 16.03 -6.46
N CYS A 102 -7.43 17.30 -6.54
CA CYS A 102 -8.25 18.31 -7.19
C CYS A 102 -8.40 18.02 -8.68
N ASP A 103 -7.33 17.63 -9.37
CA ASP A 103 -7.35 17.47 -10.83
C ASP A 103 -8.07 16.18 -11.26
N GLU A 104 -7.82 15.06 -10.57
CA GLU A 104 -8.39 13.75 -10.91
C GLU A 104 -9.83 13.60 -10.41
N VAL A 105 -10.12 14.03 -9.17
CA VAL A 105 -11.46 13.86 -8.57
C VAL A 105 -12.41 14.98 -8.98
N TRP A 106 -11.90 16.21 -9.13
CA TRP A 106 -12.69 17.40 -9.43
C TRP A 106 -12.36 17.99 -10.80
N ALA A 107 -12.59 17.18 -11.83
CA ALA A 107 -12.35 17.54 -13.23
C ALA A 107 -12.80 18.97 -13.62
N PRO A 108 -12.08 19.63 -14.56
CA PRO A 108 -12.39 20.97 -15.02
C PRO A 108 -13.88 21.15 -15.38
N GLY A 109 -14.51 22.20 -14.86
CA GLY A 109 -15.93 22.53 -15.07
C GLY A 109 -16.91 21.87 -14.10
N THR A 110 -16.48 20.90 -13.29
CA THR A 110 -17.30 20.33 -12.20
C THR A 110 -16.83 20.74 -10.80
N ALA A 111 -15.66 21.37 -10.74
CA ALA A 111 -15.08 21.95 -9.53
C ALA A 111 -15.93 23.12 -9.03
N GLY A 112 -16.38 23.04 -7.77
CA GLY A 112 -17.00 24.18 -7.10
C GLY A 112 -15.98 25.30 -6.87
N ARG A 113 -16.47 26.51 -6.55
CA ARG A 113 -15.64 27.71 -6.34
C ARG A 113 -14.44 27.49 -5.40
N TRP A 114 -14.61 26.66 -4.37
CA TRP A 114 -13.58 26.37 -3.37
C TRP A 114 -12.47 25.49 -3.90
N VAL A 115 -12.80 24.49 -4.72
CA VAL A 115 -11.81 23.63 -5.38
C VAL A 115 -10.99 24.46 -6.36
N LEU A 116 -11.65 25.28 -7.18
CA LEU A 116 -10.95 26.19 -8.11
C LEU A 116 -10.04 27.18 -7.37
N HIS A 117 -10.47 27.68 -6.21
CA HIS A 117 -9.63 28.54 -5.37
C HIS A 117 -8.41 27.77 -4.87
N VAL A 118 -8.58 26.58 -4.29
CA VAL A 118 -7.48 25.74 -3.80
C VAL A 118 -6.54 25.34 -4.93
N GLN A 119 -7.03 24.97 -6.11
CA GLN A 119 -6.19 24.65 -7.28
C GLN A 119 -5.31 25.84 -7.69
N ARG A 120 -5.86 27.06 -7.70
CA ARG A 120 -5.09 28.27 -7.99
C ARG A 120 -4.02 28.51 -6.94
N MET A 121 -4.38 28.44 -5.66
CA MET A 121 -3.41 28.64 -4.59
C MET A 121 -2.30 27.59 -4.64
N LEU A 122 -2.64 26.32 -4.85
CA LEU A 122 -1.66 25.23 -4.97
C LEU A 122 -0.74 25.37 -6.18
N ALA A 123 -1.18 26.01 -7.27
CA ALA A 123 -0.34 26.24 -8.45
C ALA A 123 0.89 27.10 -8.11
N ASP A 124 0.74 28.04 -7.16
CA ASP A 124 1.79 28.97 -6.76
C ASP A 124 2.66 28.44 -5.60
N VAL A 125 2.34 27.27 -5.03
CA VAL A 125 3.13 26.66 -3.95
C VAL A 125 4.07 25.58 -4.50
N GLU A 126 5.36 25.76 -4.23
CA GLU A 126 6.37 24.74 -4.46
C GLU A 126 6.18 23.56 -3.48
N PRO A 127 6.25 22.29 -3.92
CA PRO A 127 6.10 21.13 -3.06
C PRO A 127 7.17 21.08 -1.96
N THR A 128 6.83 21.51 -0.74
CA THR A 128 7.78 21.55 0.39
C THR A 128 7.82 20.26 1.19
N THR A 129 6.70 19.52 1.21
CA THR A 129 6.47 18.35 2.07
C THR A 129 5.58 17.36 1.33
N ASP A 130 6.18 16.27 0.85
CA ASP A 130 5.43 15.07 0.49
C ASP A 130 5.42 14.17 1.71
N LEU A 131 4.33 13.44 1.93
CA LEU A 131 4.30 12.32 2.85
C LEU A 131 5.30 11.27 2.37
N VAL A 132 6.53 11.38 2.84
CA VAL A 132 7.54 10.35 2.65
C VAL A 132 7.98 9.95 4.04
N THR A 133 7.44 8.84 4.51
CA THR A 133 8.14 8.09 5.55
C THR A 133 9.40 7.55 4.91
N ILE A 134 10.56 8.06 5.31
CA ILE A 134 11.86 7.58 4.84
C ILE A 134 12.25 6.42 5.77
N PRO A 135 12.58 5.23 5.24
CA PRO A 135 13.09 4.14 6.06
C PRO A 135 14.30 4.61 6.90
N PRO A 136 14.39 4.24 8.19
CA PRO A 136 15.45 4.74 9.08
C PRO A 136 16.88 4.45 8.58
N ASP A 137 17.07 3.34 7.86
CA ASP A 137 18.35 2.95 7.26
C ASP A 137 18.70 3.80 6.04
N VAL A 138 17.73 4.12 5.19
CA VAL A 138 17.89 5.06 4.07
C VAL A 138 18.15 6.48 4.61
N TRP A 139 17.45 6.85 5.67
CA TRP A 139 17.66 8.12 6.36
C TRP A 139 19.06 8.24 6.95
N ALA A 140 19.56 7.18 7.61
CA ALA A 140 20.92 7.14 8.13
C ALA A 140 21.95 7.37 7.02
N ARG A 141 21.78 6.76 5.83
CA ARG A 141 22.64 7.00 4.66
C ARG A 141 22.64 8.45 4.21
N VAL A 142 21.46 9.07 4.13
CA VAL A 142 21.33 10.50 3.79
C VAL A 142 22.07 11.36 4.81
N VAL A 143 21.90 11.09 6.10
CA VAL A 143 22.56 11.84 7.19
C VAL A 143 24.08 11.66 7.16
N ASP A 144 24.57 10.44 6.98
CA ASP A 144 25.99 10.14 6.90
C ASP A 144 26.64 10.86 5.72
N ALA A 145 25.96 10.86 4.57
CA ALA A 145 26.46 11.54 3.39
C ALA A 145 26.45 13.07 3.53
N LEU A 146 25.45 13.64 4.21
CA LEU A 146 25.44 15.06 4.57
C LEU A 146 26.52 15.46 5.59
N ARG A 147 27.01 14.50 6.40
CA ARG A 147 28.04 14.71 7.43
C ARG A 147 29.47 14.44 6.94
N ALA A 148 29.64 13.82 5.78
CA ALA A 148 30.96 13.47 5.24
C ALA A 148 31.81 14.75 4.99
N PRO A 149 33.08 14.80 5.46
CA PRO A 149 33.92 15.98 5.33
C PRO A 149 34.22 16.32 3.85
N VAL A 150 34.11 17.60 3.53
CA VAL A 150 34.37 18.20 2.21
C VAL A 150 35.86 18.11 1.89
N GLY A 151 36.31 16.96 1.39
CA GLY A 151 37.75 16.67 1.27
C GLY A 151 38.09 15.66 0.18
N GLY A 152 37.42 15.73 -0.97
CA GLY A 152 37.76 14.90 -2.13
C GLY A 152 36.74 15.02 -3.26
N GLY A 153 36.79 16.12 -4.02
CA GLY A 153 35.95 16.30 -5.21
C GLY A 153 34.75 17.22 -5.01
N THR A 154 34.59 18.14 -5.94
CA THR A 154 33.77 19.35 -5.94
C THR A 154 32.24 19.11 -6.03
N GLN A 155 31.60 18.34 -5.14
CA GLN A 155 30.14 18.08 -5.28
C GLN A 155 29.25 18.21 -4.03
N ALA A 156 29.78 18.30 -2.81
CA ALA A 156 28.92 18.37 -1.61
C ALA A 156 28.29 19.76 -1.32
N ARG A 157 28.56 20.78 -2.13
CA ARG A 157 28.03 22.16 -1.94
C ARG A 157 27.14 22.66 -3.07
N ALA A 158 26.95 21.86 -4.11
CA ALA A 158 25.92 22.08 -5.12
C ALA A 158 24.61 21.39 -4.69
N LEU A 159 24.27 21.46 -3.39
CA LEU A 159 22.87 21.39 -3.02
C LEU A 159 22.21 22.50 -3.84
N HIS A 160 21.25 22.12 -4.69
CA HIS A 160 20.33 23.07 -5.33
C HIS A 160 19.92 24.11 -4.27
N PRO A 161 19.71 25.40 -4.60
CA PRO A 161 19.31 26.41 -3.60
C PRO A 161 18.06 26.02 -2.77
N SER A 162 17.35 24.97 -3.18
CA SER A 162 16.15 24.39 -2.55
C SER A 162 16.37 23.03 -1.85
N GLY A 163 17.61 22.50 -1.80
CA GLY A 163 17.95 21.20 -1.19
C GLY A 163 18.18 21.29 0.32
N PRO A 164 18.05 20.19 1.07
CA PRO A 164 18.18 20.20 2.52
C PRO A 164 19.64 20.45 2.94
N SER A 165 19.86 21.49 3.76
CA SER A 165 21.18 21.87 4.26
C SER A 165 21.55 21.24 5.60
N SER A 166 20.62 20.50 6.22
CA SER A 166 20.83 19.79 7.49
C SER A 166 19.93 18.55 7.62
N PRO A 167 20.27 17.59 8.50
CA PRO A 167 19.42 16.45 8.83
C PRO A 167 17.98 16.86 9.22
N ALA A 168 17.83 17.89 10.06
CA ALA A 168 16.50 18.37 10.46
C ALA A 168 15.67 18.92 9.28
N SER A 169 16.32 19.45 8.24
CA SER A 169 15.64 19.92 7.02
C SER A 169 15.32 18.81 6.02
N ALA A 170 15.99 17.67 6.12
CA ALA A 170 15.77 16.50 5.28
C ALA A 170 14.76 15.51 5.91
N GLU A 171 14.52 15.55 7.23
CA GLU A 171 13.56 14.67 7.92
C GLU A 171 12.09 15.01 7.55
N GLY A 172 11.85 16.23 7.07
CA GLY A 172 10.58 16.67 6.46
C GLY A 172 10.67 16.90 4.95
N ALA A 173 11.71 16.42 4.28
CA ALA A 173 11.90 16.61 2.85
C ALA A 173 10.98 15.68 2.04
N GLY A 174 10.11 16.26 1.20
CA GLY A 174 9.34 15.49 0.21
C GLY A 174 10.22 14.77 -0.83
N ARG A 175 9.58 13.99 -1.72
CA ARG A 175 10.28 13.16 -2.72
C ARG A 175 11.18 13.97 -3.62
N THR A 176 10.76 15.17 -4.00
CA THR A 176 11.53 16.10 -4.83
C THR A 176 12.89 16.44 -4.21
N ARG A 177 12.93 16.63 -2.88
CA ARG A 177 14.18 16.91 -2.16
C ARG A 177 15.03 15.66 -1.99
N LEU A 178 14.43 14.50 -1.72
CA LEU A 178 15.13 13.21 -1.73
C LEU A 178 15.76 12.91 -3.09
N ALA A 179 15.09 13.21 -4.20
CA ALA A 179 15.63 13.03 -5.55
C ALA A 179 16.85 13.93 -5.78
N SER A 180 16.80 15.18 -5.29
CA SER A 180 17.97 16.08 -5.35
C SER A 180 19.15 15.56 -4.51
N VAL A 181 18.88 14.93 -3.37
CA VAL A 181 19.90 14.28 -2.54
C VAL A 181 20.44 13.03 -3.25
N ALA A 182 19.58 12.15 -3.76
CA ALA A 182 19.96 10.96 -4.50
C ALA A 182 20.89 11.28 -5.68
N ALA A 183 20.56 12.31 -6.47
CA ALA A 183 21.37 12.75 -7.60
C ALA A 183 22.77 13.24 -7.20
N VAL A 184 22.92 13.76 -5.98
CA VAL A 184 24.22 14.20 -5.44
C VAL A 184 24.99 13.04 -4.81
N LEU A 185 24.28 12.09 -4.19
CA LEU A 185 24.89 10.96 -3.50
C LEU A 185 25.25 9.80 -4.42
N ASP A 186 24.67 9.74 -5.63
CA ASP A 186 24.76 8.60 -6.56
C ASP A 186 24.44 7.26 -5.87
N ASP A 187 23.56 7.31 -4.86
CA ASP A 187 23.16 6.16 -4.05
C ASP A 187 21.84 5.59 -4.58
N SER A 188 21.91 4.38 -5.14
CA SER A 188 20.76 3.69 -5.73
C SER A 188 19.63 3.41 -4.74
N ALA A 189 19.91 3.23 -3.45
CA ALA A 189 18.87 2.98 -2.45
C ALA A 189 18.07 4.26 -2.15
N VAL A 190 18.75 5.41 -2.10
CA VAL A 190 18.10 6.72 -1.94
C VAL A 190 17.31 7.07 -3.20
N ASP A 191 17.85 6.79 -4.39
CA ASP A 191 17.18 7.02 -5.67
C ASP A 191 15.89 6.22 -5.81
N VAL A 192 15.91 4.94 -5.41
CA VAL A 192 14.71 4.10 -5.41
C VAL A 192 13.61 4.69 -4.52
N VAL A 193 13.93 5.16 -3.31
CA VAL A 193 12.94 5.77 -2.41
C VAL A 193 12.43 7.12 -2.94
N ALA A 194 13.28 7.86 -3.65
CA ALA A 194 12.92 9.15 -4.22
C ALA A 194 11.99 9.03 -5.44
N THR A 195 12.14 7.97 -6.24
CA THR A 195 11.49 7.84 -7.55
C THR A 195 10.37 6.80 -7.59
N ASN A 196 10.30 5.87 -6.63
CA ASN A 196 9.30 4.82 -6.66
C ASN A 196 7.88 5.30 -6.28
N ASP A 197 6.88 4.53 -6.71
CA ASP A 197 5.47 4.72 -6.32
C ASP A 197 5.10 3.94 -5.05
N VAL A 198 6.09 3.42 -4.32
CA VAL A 198 5.90 2.65 -3.08
C VAL A 198 6.05 3.59 -1.90
N PHE A 199 5.11 3.50 -0.96
CA PHE A 199 5.09 4.33 0.23
C PHE A 199 5.32 3.47 1.45
N TRP A 200 6.19 3.97 2.32
CA TRP A 200 6.42 3.37 3.62
C TRP A 200 5.39 3.90 4.61
N ASP A 201 4.83 2.98 5.39
CA ASP A 201 3.90 3.29 6.46
C ASP A 201 4.39 2.62 7.76
N GLU A 202 3.98 3.17 8.89
CA GLU A 202 4.40 2.67 10.21
C GLU A 202 3.46 1.58 10.71
N ILE A 203 4.03 0.50 11.25
CA ILE A 203 3.25 -0.52 11.96
C ILE A 203 2.86 0.03 13.32
N VAL A 204 1.60 0.44 13.47
CA VAL A 204 1.07 1.01 14.71
C VAL A 204 0.69 -0.04 15.77
N ALA A 205 0.35 -1.25 15.35
CA ALA A 205 -0.04 -2.35 16.23
C ALA A 205 0.10 -3.71 15.50
N VAL A 206 0.35 -4.76 16.27
CA VAL A 206 0.30 -6.15 15.82
C VAL A 206 -0.54 -6.92 16.83
N GLU A 207 -1.62 -7.54 16.36
CA GLU A 207 -2.62 -8.20 17.20
C GLU A 207 -2.83 -9.64 16.74
N GLU A 208 -2.98 -10.57 17.69
CA GLU A 208 -3.29 -11.97 17.39
C GLU A 208 -4.79 -12.15 17.12
N LEU A 209 -5.14 -12.76 15.98
CA LEU A 209 -6.53 -12.98 15.53
C LEU A 209 -7.01 -14.44 15.65
N GLY A 210 -6.20 -15.31 16.28
CA GLY A 210 -6.47 -16.74 16.41
C GLY A 210 -6.39 -17.50 15.07
N GLU A 211 -6.96 -18.72 15.04
CA GLU A 211 -7.01 -19.53 13.82
C GLU A 211 -7.93 -18.91 12.77
N GLN A 212 -7.39 -18.63 11.58
CA GLN A 212 -8.11 -18.05 10.45
C GLN A 212 -7.79 -18.80 9.16
N PRO A 213 -8.73 -18.89 8.20
CA PRO A 213 -8.40 -19.29 6.84
C PRO A 213 -7.40 -18.31 6.23
N VAL A 214 -6.27 -18.83 5.73
CA VAL A 214 -5.23 -18.06 5.06
C VAL A 214 -5.22 -18.38 3.57
N PHE A 215 -4.86 -17.37 2.77
CA PHE A 215 -4.79 -17.45 1.33
C PHE A 215 -3.49 -16.82 0.86
N ASP A 216 -2.95 -17.30 -0.26
CA ASP A 216 -1.78 -16.72 -0.92
C ASP A 216 -1.98 -16.75 -2.42
N ALA A 217 -1.19 -15.95 -3.13
CA ALA A 217 -1.22 -15.86 -4.58
C ALA A 217 0.17 -16.07 -5.16
N THR A 218 0.29 -16.90 -6.18
CA THR A 218 1.54 -17.06 -6.93
C THR A 218 1.57 -16.05 -8.08
N VAL A 219 2.32 -14.97 -7.91
CA VAL A 219 2.64 -14.03 -9.00
C VAL A 219 3.99 -14.38 -9.62
N LEU A 220 4.01 -14.67 -10.92
CA LEU A 220 5.24 -14.96 -11.67
C LEU A 220 6.08 -13.69 -11.90
N GLY A 221 7.40 -13.82 -11.80
CA GLY A 221 8.37 -12.76 -12.08
C GLY A 221 8.65 -11.87 -10.87
N THR A 222 7.63 -11.17 -10.36
CA THR A 222 7.82 -10.24 -9.23
C THR A 222 7.68 -10.91 -7.86
N HIS A 223 6.97 -12.05 -7.79
CA HIS A 223 6.72 -12.80 -6.55
C HIS A 223 6.10 -11.96 -5.42
N ASN A 224 5.37 -10.91 -5.79
CA ASN A 224 4.64 -10.03 -4.87
C ASN A 224 3.33 -9.54 -5.50
N PHE A 225 2.39 -9.15 -4.65
CA PHE A 225 1.09 -8.59 -5.04
C PHE A 225 0.62 -7.54 -4.03
N VAL A 226 -0.40 -6.77 -4.39
CA VAL A 226 -1.00 -5.77 -3.50
C VAL A 226 -2.32 -6.30 -2.95
N ALA A 227 -2.45 -6.36 -1.61
CA ALA A 227 -3.71 -6.67 -0.94
C ALA A 227 -4.04 -5.59 0.08
N ASN A 228 -5.30 -5.14 0.10
CA ASN A 228 -5.78 -4.07 0.99
C ASN A 228 -5.00 -2.74 0.91
N GLY A 229 -4.20 -2.51 -0.13
CA GLY A 229 -3.34 -1.33 -0.29
C GLY A 229 -1.90 -1.54 0.20
N ILE A 230 -1.54 -2.76 0.62
CA ILE A 230 -0.22 -3.13 1.13
C ILE A 230 0.45 -4.06 0.12
N ALA A 231 1.74 -3.83 -0.17
CA ALA A 231 2.54 -4.74 -0.97
C ALA A 231 2.95 -5.95 -0.11
N LEU A 232 2.65 -7.15 -0.59
CA LEU A 232 2.91 -8.43 0.09
C LEU A 232 3.78 -9.31 -0.80
N HIS A 233 4.72 -10.02 -0.19
CA HIS A 233 5.49 -11.07 -0.86
C HIS A 233 4.74 -12.40 -0.81
N ASN A 234 4.94 -13.28 -1.80
CA ASN A 234 4.41 -14.64 -1.77
C ASN A 234 5.08 -15.41 -0.61
N SER A 235 4.37 -15.61 0.49
CA SER A 235 4.99 -15.97 1.76
C SER A 235 4.76 -17.41 2.17
N LEU A 236 3.71 -18.10 1.70
CA LEU A 236 3.41 -19.45 2.20
C LEU A 236 4.55 -20.44 1.94
N GLU A 237 5.04 -20.51 0.70
CA GLU A 237 6.14 -21.41 0.37
C GLU A 237 7.48 -20.97 0.99
N GLN A 238 7.73 -19.66 1.08
CA GLN A 238 9.00 -19.12 1.60
C GLN A 238 9.11 -19.22 3.12
N ASP A 239 8.00 -19.09 3.84
CA ASP A 239 7.95 -19.10 5.29
C ASP A 239 7.72 -20.50 5.85
N ALA A 240 7.20 -21.44 5.06
CA ALA A 240 7.02 -22.83 5.49
C ALA A 240 8.36 -23.49 5.87
N ASP A 241 8.37 -24.19 7.01
CA ASP A 241 9.46 -25.09 7.39
C ASP A 241 9.45 -26.38 6.57
N LEU A 242 8.25 -26.83 6.17
CA LEU A 242 8.01 -28.04 5.40
C LEU A 242 6.96 -27.77 4.31
N VAL A 243 7.26 -28.13 3.06
CA VAL A 243 6.32 -28.09 1.93
C VAL A 243 6.21 -29.49 1.36
N ILE A 244 4.99 -30.01 1.33
CA ILE A 244 4.67 -31.32 0.74
C ILE A 244 3.71 -31.10 -0.43
N LEU A 245 4.12 -31.53 -1.62
CA LEU A 245 3.27 -31.57 -2.81
C LEU A 245 2.75 -32.98 -3.01
N LEU A 246 1.46 -33.09 -3.36
CA LEU A 246 0.83 -34.36 -3.68
C LEU A 246 0.60 -34.41 -5.19
N HIS A 247 1.17 -35.40 -5.85
CA HIS A 247 0.98 -35.63 -7.28
C HIS A 247 0.37 -37.01 -7.52
N ARG A 248 -0.70 -37.06 -8.32
CA ARG A 248 -1.35 -38.29 -8.77
C ARG A 248 -1.42 -38.26 -10.28
N GLU A 249 -0.59 -39.06 -10.93
CA GLU A 249 -0.53 -39.13 -12.39
C GLU A 249 -1.87 -39.60 -12.97
N ASP A 250 -2.48 -40.62 -12.35
CA ASP A 250 -3.77 -41.21 -12.76
C ASP A 250 -4.97 -40.26 -12.68
N MET A 251 -4.85 -39.15 -11.95
CA MET A 251 -5.87 -38.11 -11.87
C MET A 251 -5.88 -37.24 -13.12
N TYR A 252 -4.73 -37.07 -13.77
CA TYR A 252 -4.56 -36.23 -14.95
C TYR A 252 -4.49 -37.05 -16.24
N GLU A 253 -3.89 -38.24 -16.19
CA GLU A 253 -3.70 -39.13 -17.33
C GLU A 253 -4.45 -40.45 -17.13
N ARG A 254 -5.52 -40.65 -17.90
CA ARG A 254 -6.36 -41.86 -17.81
C ARG A 254 -5.64 -43.15 -18.20
N GLU A 255 -4.57 -43.05 -18.99
CA GLU A 255 -3.74 -44.18 -19.44
C GLU A 255 -2.45 -44.32 -18.62
N SER A 256 -2.35 -43.63 -17.47
CA SER A 256 -1.18 -43.71 -16.60
C SER A 256 -0.83 -45.17 -16.27
N THR A 257 0.45 -45.47 -16.34
CA THR A 257 1.01 -46.77 -15.97
C THR A 257 1.07 -46.98 -14.45
N ARG A 258 0.69 -45.98 -13.65
CA ARG A 258 0.76 -45.95 -12.18
C ARG A 258 -0.63 -45.70 -11.53
N PRO A 259 -1.67 -46.48 -11.87
CA PRO A 259 -3.02 -46.25 -11.34
C PRO A 259 -3.06 -46.54 -9.84
N GLY A 260 -3.66 -45.62 -9.07
CA GLY A 260 -3.75 -45.74 -7.61
C GLY A 260 -2.43 -45.52 -6.87
N GLU A 261 -1.39 -45.00 -7.53
CA GLU A 261 -0.19 -44.47 -6.87
C GLU A 261 -0.28 -42.94 -6.73
N ALA A 262 0.41 -42.42 -5.72
CA ALA A 262 0.63 -41.00 -5.55
C ALA A 262 2.06 -40.72 -5.10
N ASP A 263 2.61 -39.62 -5.56
CA ASP A 263 3.90 -39.12 -5.14
C ASP A 263 3.70 -38.07 -4.04
N VAL A 264 4.26 -38.34 -2.87
CA VAL A 264 4.40 -37.38 -1.76
C VAL A 264 5.77 -36.74 -1.89
N ILE A 265 5.81 -35.52 -2.41
CA ILE A 265 7.05 -34.80 -2.71
C ILE A 265 7.31 -33.82 -1.57
N VAL A 266 8.30 -34.12 -0.73
CA VAL A 266 8.81 -33.16 0.26
C VAL A 266 9.67 -32.15 -0.49
N ALA A 267 9.04 -31.09 -1.01
CA ALA A 267 9.67 -30.08 -1.84
C ALA A 267 10.53 -29.11 -1.03
N LYS A 268 10.21 -28.89 0.25
CA LYS A 268 10.99 -28.07 1.17
C LYS A 268 10.99 -28.70 2.54
N HIS A 269 12.15 -28.73 3.19
CA HIS A 269 12.31 -29.19 4.57
C HIS A 269 13.50 -28.47 5.21
N ARG A 270 13.26 -27.48 6.09
CA ARG A 270 14.33 -26.67 6.70
C ARG A 270 15.20 -27.46 7.69
N ALA A 271 14.62 -28.47 8.34
CA ALA A 271 15.26 -29.28 9.37
C ALA A 271 15.63 -30.71 8.91
N GLY A 272 15.55 -31.01 7.60
CA GLY A 272 15.82 -32.36 7.13
C GLY A 272 15.82 -32.50 5.61
N PRO A 273 15.90 -33.74 5.10
CA PRO A 273 16.04 -33.99 3.68
C PRO A 273 14.72 -33.76 2.93
N THR A 274 14.84 -33.35 1.67
CA THR A 274 13.79 -33.43 0.66
C THR A 274 13.84 -34.79 -0.01
N SER A 275 12.68 -35.34 -0.36
CA SER A 275 12.56 -36.62 -1.05
C SER A 275 11.18 -36.75 -1.68
N THR A 276 11.06 -37.62 -2.67
CA THR A 276 9.77 -38.07 -3.19
C THR A 276 9.51 -39.48 -2.70
N VAL A 277 8.37 -39.68 -2.02
CA VAL A 277 7.94 -40.99 -1.51
C VAL A 277 6.71 -41.41 -2.29
N VAL A 278 6.81 -42.56 -2.96
CA VAL A 278 5.68 -43.18 -3.65
C VAL A 278 4.82 -43.91 -2.62
N VAL A 279 3.51 -43.62 -2.63
CA VAL A 279 2.51 -44.24 -1.75
C VAL A 279 1.34 -44.77 -2.58
N SER A 280 0.60 -45.73 -2.03
CA SER A 280 -0.68 -46.13 -2.61
C SER A 280 -1.78 -45.16 -2.20
N PHE A 281 -2.65 -44.79 -3.14
CA PHE A 281 -3.84 -43.99 -2.90
C PHE A 281 -5.12 -44.81 -3.07
N GLN A 282 -5.88 -44.94 -1.97
CA GLN A 282 -7.17 -45.62 -1.94
C GLN A 282 -8.29 -44.59 -2.06
N GLY A 283 -8.68 -44.26 -3.29
CA GLY A 283 -9.60 -43.15 -3.58
C GLY A 283 -10.96 -43.21 -2.90
N HIS A 284 -11.51 -44.41 -2.72
CA HIS A 284 -12.79 -44.62 -2.02
C HIS A 284 -12.74 -44.30 -0.52
N PHE A 285 -11.54 -44.23 0.07
CA PHE A 285 -11.32 -43.83 1.46
C PHE A 285 -10.59 -42.49 1.59
N ALA A 286 -10.23 -41.84 0.48
CA ALA A 286 -9.37 -40.65 0.45
C ALA A 286 -8.09 -40.82 1.29
N ARG A 287 -7.47 -42.01 1.22
CA ARG A 287 -6.39 -42.42 2.12
C ARG A 287 -5.11 -42.77 1.35
N PHE A 288 -3.98 -42.29 1.86
CA PHE A 288 -2.63 -42.69 1.41
C PHE A 288 -2.08 -43.78 2.33
N VAL A 289 -1.44 -44.80 1.75
CA VAL A 289 -0.94 -45.98 2.45
C VAL A 289 0.46 -46.32 1.97
N ASP A 290 1.28 -46.83 2.88
CA ASP A 290 2.61 -47.35 2.56
C ASP A 290 2.51 -48.49 1.53
N MET A 291 3.33 -48.42 0.48
CA MET A 291 3.44 -49.45 -0.55
C MET A 291 3.85 -50.81 0.02
N ALA A 292 4.60 -50.84 1.13
CA ALA A 292 5.01 -52.07 1.80
C ALA A 292 3.89 -52.74 2.61
N ARG A 293 2.76 -52.06 2.83
CA ARG A 293 1.57 -52.58 3.53
C ARG A 293 0.44 -52.93 2.56
N MET A 294 0.75 -53.01 1.28
CA MET A 294 -0.17 -53.44 0.23
C MET A 294 -0.17 -54.96 0.09
#